data_AF-A0A924A8J1-F1
#
_entry.id   AF-A0A924A8J1-F1
#
_cell.length_a   1.000
_cell.length_b   1.000
_cell.length_c   1.000
_cell.angle_alpha   90.00
_cell.angle_beta   90.00
_cell.angle_gamma   90.00
#
_symmetry.space_group_name_H-M   'P 1'
#
loop_
_entity.id
_entity.type
_entity.pdbx_description
1 polymer ?
#
loop_
_entity_poly.entity_id
_entity_poly.type
_entity_poly.pdbx_seq_one_letter_code
_entity_poly.pdbx_strand_id
1 'polypeptide(L)'
;MKFIALLFLFQTQICFAQSSEISLIDPQPGQFLTVPIYDECKPKQISNQKIIEIFTEIIQSLDSFSFIVEVHSDCRAENNYNRQYTAKIADSIVANIKRNIKKPVLITAKGMGESQLVNDCDCESKNKYLCTEAQHQENRRAVLRIDKKISSQPCHSVRKYDSIDFKHPADGQIIKAPIYFDFDKPKIWSDGIEFLKALAPKLAKLDSFLIIVEFHSDCRSSEAYNMDMSQRRADTIVSRIKMYAGKPLVIEGIGMGEQCLVNECNCEGATKERMTHYLPDTINGKVIFHGGLDPIKDFAIVSRDVLVPCLELEHQRNRMTVIWLVKRKF
;
A
#
# COMPACT_ATOMS: atom_id res chain seq x y z
N MET A 1 -4.35 14.66 21.19
CA MET A 1 -5.83 14.75 21.33
C MET A 1 -6.62 13.89 20.32
N LYS A 2 -6.18 13.69 19.06
CA LYS A 2 -6.85 12.76 18.12
C LYS A 2 -6.85 11.28 18.55
N PHE A 3 -5.84 10.86 19.31
CA PHE A 3 -5.63 9.48 19.78
C PHE A 3 -6.70 8.95 20.76
N ILE A 4 -7.16 9.79 21.70
CA ILE A 4 -8.16 9.40 22.71
C ILE A 4 -9.57 9.44 22.11
N ALA A 5 -9.82 10.34 21.16
CA ALA A 5 -11.13 10.49 20.52
C ALA A 5 -11.49 9.29 19.61
N LEU A 6 -10.53 8.68 18.93
CA LEU A 6 -10.80 7.51 18.07
C LEU A 6 -11.17 6.28 18.91
N LEU A 7 -10.39 5.95 19.96
CA LEU A 7 -10.69 4.84 20.87
C LEU A 7 -12.04 5.01 21.62
N PHE A 8 -12.37 6.24 22.05
CA PHE A 8 -13.66 6.53 22.69
C PHE A 8 -14.84 6.52 21.71
N LEU A 9 -14.65 6.91 20.44
CA LEU A 9 -15.67 6.75 19.39
C LEU A 9 -15.91 5.27 19.05
N PHE A 10 -14.87 4.44 19.10
CA PHE A 10 -14.98 2.99 18.86
C PHE A 10 -15.80 2.27 19.94
N GLN A 11 -15.56 2.53 21.22
CA GLN A 11 -16.33 1.93 22.32
C GLN A 11 -17.78 2.40 22.42
N THR A 12 -18.12 3.54 21.80
CA THR A 12 -19.48 4.13 21.87
C THR A 12 -20.35 3.83 20.65
N GLN A 13 -19.78 3.32 19.55
CA GLN A 13 -20.52 3.00 18.32
C GLN A 13 -20.70 1.49 18.05
N ILE A 14 -19.86 0.62 18.61
CA ILE A 14 -19.99 -0.84 18.50
C ILE A 14 -19.71 -1.43 19.88
N CYS A 15 -20.66 -2.21 20.39
CA CYS A 15 -20.43 -2.96 21.62
C CYS A 15 -19.39 -4.05 21.36
N PHE A 16 -18.27 -3.97 22.05
CA PHE A 16 -17.17 -4.93 22.14
C PHE A 16 -16.76 -5.66 20.84
N ALA A 17 -15.62 -5.27 20.29
CA ALA A 17 -14.81 -6.19 19.50
C ALA A 17 -14.07 -7.13 20.49
N GLN A 18 -14.39 -8.42 20.52
CA GLN A 18 -13.51 -9.40 21.17
C GLN A 18 -12.29 -9.66 20.29
N SER A 19 -11.14 -9.89 20.94
CA SER A 19 -9.79 -10.30 20.47
C SER A 19 -8.78 -9.21 20.09
N SER A 20 -7.49 -9.61 20.06
CA SER A 20 -6.27 -8.78 20.21
C SER A 20 -6.22 -7.50 19.38
N GLU A 21 -6.68 -6.42 20.00
CA GLU A 21 -6.88 -5.10 19.38
C GLU A 21 -5.60 -4.55 18.74
N ILE A 22 -5.78 -3.88 17.60
CA ILE A 22 -4.75 -3.08 16.96
C ILE A 22 -4.35 -1.95 17.90
N SER A 23 -3.10 -1.95 18.36
CA SER A 23 -2.54 -0.84 19.12
C SER A 23 -2.18 0.29 18.15
N LEU A 24 -2.82 1.45 18.28
CA LEU A 24 -2.45 2.63 17.51
C LEU A 24 -1.12 3.24 18.00
N ILE A 25 -0.72 2.98 19.26
CA ILE A 25 0.49 3.54 19.88
C ILE A 25 1.73 2.74 19.47
N ASP A 26 1.61 1.41 19.50
CA ASP A 26 2.67 0.48 19.16
C ASP A 26 2.10 -0.68 18.32
N PRO A 27 1.78 -0.42 17.04
CA PRO A 27 1.21 -1.41 16.14
C PRO A 27 2.24 -2.50 15.82
N GLN A 28 1.82 -3.76 15.96
CA GLN A 28 2.66 -4.93 15.69
C GLN A 28 2.02 -5.84 14.64
N PRO A 29 2.81 -6.42 13.71
CA PRO A 29 2.34 -7.46 12.80
C PRO A 29 1.64 -8.59 13.56
N GLY A 30 0.49 -9.02 13.04
CA GLY A 30 -0.37 -10.04 13.65
C GLY A 30 -1.53 -9.50 14.47
N GLN A 31 -1.48 -8.25 14.96
CA GLN A 31 -2.63 -7.60 15.62
C GLN A 31 -3.81 -7.46 14.66
N PHE A 32 -5.04 -7.50 15.19
CA PHE A 32 -6.23 -7.43 14.35
C PHE A 32 -7.42 -6.78 15.06
N LEU A 33 -8.31 -6.19 14.27
CA LEU A 33 -9.59 -5.71 14.72
C LEU A 33 -10.67 -6.59 14.11
N THR A 34 -11.50 -7.19 14.97
CA THR A 34 -12.71 -7.91 14.56
C THR A 34 -13.91 -6.99 14.63
N VAL A 35 -14.65 -6.86 13.53
CA VAL A 35 -15.94 -6.17 13.48
C VAL A 35 -17.01 -7.21 13.19
N PRO A 36 -17.93 -7.50 14.13
CA PRO A 36 -19.05 -8.40 13.86
C PRO A 36 -19.97 -7.80 12.80
N ILE A 37 -20.65 -8.64 12.01
CA ILE A 37 -21.61 -8.16 11.00
C ILE A 37 -22.93 -7.70 11.66
N TYR A 38 -23.18 -8.10 12.91
CA TYR A 38 -24.34 -7.68 13.70
C TYR A 38 -23.90 -6.99 14.99
N ASP A 39 -24.63 -5.94 15.37
CA ASP A 39 -24.45 -5.26 16.65
C ASP A 39 -25.28 -5.95 17.74
N GLU A 40 -24.62 -6.46 18.78
CA GLU A 40 -25.25 -7.19 19.89
C GLU A 40 -26.05 -6.27 20.83
N CYS A 41 -25.70 -4.98 20.91
CA CYS A 41 -26.36 -4.02 21.80
C CYS A 41 -27.60 -3.38 21.18
N LYS A 42 -27.66 -3.33 19.84
CA LYS A 42 -28.84 -2.98 19.06
C LYS A 42 -28.91 -3.95 17.90
N PRO A 43 -29.78 -4.98 17.92
CA PRO A 43 -29.80 -6.07 16.94
C PRO A 43 -30.13 -5.54 15.54
N LYS A 44 -29.10 -5.01 14.88
CA LYS A 44 -29.14 -4.39 13.57
C LYS A 44 -27.85 -4.79 12.86
N GLN A 45 -28.01 -5.16 11.60
CA GLN A 45 -26.89 -5.47 10.74
C GLN A 45 -26.01 -4.23 10.57
N ILE A 46 -24.72 -4.39 10.87
CA ILE A 46 -23.69 -3.41 10.55
C ILE A 46 -23.52 -3.43 9.03
N SER A 47 -23.74 -2.28 8.40
CA SER A 47 -23.59 -2.17 6.96
C SER A 47 -22.12 -2.33 6.57
N ASN A 48 -21.87 -2.89 5.37
CA ASN A 48 -20.52 -2.92 4.79
C ASN A 48 -19.90 -1.52 4.75
N GLN A 49 -20.72 -0.48 4.54
CA GLN A 49 -20.28 0.91 4.57
C GLN A 49 -19.66 1.30 5.91
N LYS A 50 -20.25 0.87 7.03
CA LYS A 50 -19.73 1.17 8.36
C LYS A 50 -18.42 0.41 8.64
N ILE A 51 -18.29 -0.83 8.18
CA ILE A 51 -17.03 -1.61 8.24
C ILE A 51 -15.93 -0.89 7.45
N ILE A 52 -16.26 -0.43 6.24
CA ILE A 52 -15.32 0.31 5.38
C ILE A 52 -14.83 1.58 6.06
N GLU A 53 -15.72 2.36 6.69
CA GLU A 53 -15.36 3.58 7.43
C GLU A 53 -14.36 3.28 8.56
N ILE A 54 -14.67 2.29 9.40
CA ILE A 54 -13.82 1.87 10.53
C ILE A 54 -12.44 1.43 10.06
N PHE A 55 -12.39 0.53 9.07
CA PHE A 55 -11.11 0.05 8.55
C PHE A 55 -10.31 1.18 7.90
N THR A 56 -10.98 2.07 7.15
CA THR A 56 -10.34 3.23 6.52
C THR A 56 -9.68 4.14 7.55
N GLU A 57 -10.34 4.45 8.66
CA GLU A 57 -9.80 5.30 9.72
C GLU A 57 -8.55 4.71 10.38
N ILE A 58 -8.57 3.40 10.67
CA ILE A 58 -7.42 2.69 11.28
C ILE A 58 -6.25 2.66 10.32
N ILE A 59 -6.50 2.28 9.06
CA ILE A 59 -5.48 2.24 8.02
C ILE A 59 -4.87 3.62 7.81
N GLN A 60 -5.68 4.68 7.80
CA GLN A 60 -5.17 6.04 7.67
C GLN A 60 -4.35 6.49 8.88
N SER A 61 -4.62 5.94 10.06
CA SER A 61 -3.88 6.26 11.30
C SER A 61 -2.56 5.50 11.44
N LEU A 62 -2.35 4.45 10.64
CA LEU A 62 -1.17 3.59 10.68
C LEU A 62 -0.34 3.76 9.41
N ASP A 63 0.91 4.19 9.55
CA ASP A 63 1.85 4.28 8.43
C ASP A 63 2.78 3.07 8.42
N SER A 64 3.30 2.72 7.24
CA SER A 64 4.33 1.67 7.11
C SER A 64 3.86 0.26 7.47
N PHE A 65 2.57 -0.04 7.27
CA PHE A 65 2.01 -1.39 7.47
C PHE A 65 1.22 -1.86 6.25
N SER A 66 1.26 -3.17 6.03
CA SER A 66 0.32 -3.86 5.16
C SER A 66 -0.83 -4.45 5.97
N PHE A 67 -1.98 -4.59 5.32
CA PHE A 67 -3.21 -5.07 5.94
C PHE A 67 -3.82 -6.24 5.17
N ILE A 68 -4.54 -7.09 5.88
CA ILE A 68 -5.42 -8.11 5.30
C ILE A 68 -6.83 -7.86 5.83
N VAL A 69 -7.81 -7.81 4.94
CA VAL A 69 -9.23 -7.86 5.29
C VAL A 69 -9.71 -9.29 5.09
N GLU A 70 -10.08 -9.94 6.18
CA GLU A 70 -10.64 -11.29 6.21
C GLU A 70 -12.14 -11.20 6.45
N VAL A 71 -12.95 -11.91 5.65
CA VAL A 71 -14.40 -12.01 5.89
C VAL A 71 -14.75 -13.45 6.16
N HIS A 72 -15.47 -13.68 7.25
CA HIS A 72 -15.86 -14.99 7.76
C HIS A 72 -17.39 -15.15 7.69
N SER A 73 -17.84 -16.38 7.52
CA SER A 73 -19.25 -16.76 7.54
C SER A 73 -19.51 -17.83 8.61
N ASP A 74 -20.76 -17.97 9.02
CA ASP A 74 -21.20 -19.17 9.74
C ASP A 74 -21.29 -20.38 8.82
N CYS A 75 -21.57 -21.54 9.41
CA CYS A 75 -21.49 -22.82 8.73
C CYS A 75 -22.75 -23.24 7.94
N ARG A 76 -23.80 -22.41 7.90
CA ARG A 76 -25.14 -22.89 7.48
C ARG A 76 -25.29 -23.08 5.97
N ALA A 77 -24.32 -22.64 5.18
CA ALA A 77 -24.26 -22.86 3.74
C ALA A 77 -23.05 -23.72 3.38
N GLU A 78 -23.04 -24.25 2.15
CA GLU A 78 -21.92 -25.09 1.69
C GLU A 78 -20.57 -24.35 1.76
N ASN A 79 -19.51 -25.05 2.18
CA ASN A 79 -18.18 -24.48 2.38
C ASN A 79 -17.69 -23.68 1.16
N ASN A 80 -17.83 -24.24 -0.04
CA ASN A 80 -17.40 -23.60 -1.28
C ASN A 80 -18.20 -22.32 -1.57
N TYR A 81 -19.51 -22.34 -1.33
CA TYR A 81 -20.36 -21.17 -1.46
C TYR A 81 -19.93 -20.08 -0.46
N ASN A 82 -19.76 -20.46 0.81
CA ASN A 82 -19.32 -19.58 1.88
C ASN A 82 -17.98 -18.90 1.58
N ARG A 83 -17.00 -19.67 1.10
CA ARG A 83 -15.69 -19.14 0.70
C ARG A 83 -15.80 -18.15 -0.46
N GLN A 84 -16.56 -18.47 -1.50
CA GLN A 84 -16.74 -17.56 -2.65
C GLN A 84 -17.52 -16.30 -2.28
N TYR A 85 -18.57 -16.44 -1.47
CA TYR A 85 -19.39 -15.33 -1.03
C TYR A 85 -18.59 -14.35 -0.16
N THR A 86 -17.87 -14.87 0.83
CA THR A 86 -17.00 -14.05 1.69
C THR A 86 -15.85 -13.40 0.92
N ALA A 87 -15.28 -14.09 -0.07
CA ALA A 87 -14.24 -13.50 -0.93
C ALA A 87 -14.77 -12.28 -1.70
N LYS A 88 -15.96 -12.37 -2.31
CA LYS A 88 -16.59 -11.23 -3.01
C LYS A 88 -16.83 -10.04 -2.08
N ILE A 89 -17.22 -10.29 -0.83
CA ILE A 89 -17.42 -9.23 0.17
C ILE A 89 -16.07 -8.60 0.54
N ALA A 90 -15.06 -9.42 0.84
CA ALA A 90 -13.73 -8.93 1.19
C ALA A 90 -13.15 -8.07 0.05
N ASP A 91 -13.27 -8.52 -1.20
CA ASP A 91 -12.84 -7.78 -2.39
C ASP A 91 -13.57 -6.43 -2.51
N SER A 92 -14.88 -6.42 -2.26
CA SER A 92 -15.69 -5.20 -2.28
C SER A 92 -15.27 -4.21 -1.18
N ILE A 93 -15.03 -4.69 0.05
CA ILE A 93 -14.55 -3.84 1.15
C ILE A 93 -13.20 -3.23 0.80
N VAL A 94 -12.24 -4.04 0.37
CA VAL A 94 -10.89 -3.57 0.00
C VAL A 94 -10.95 -2.58 -1.17
N ALA A 95 -11.74 -2.85 -2.21
CA ALA A 95 -11.90 -1.94 -3.32
C ALA A 95 -12.47 -0.58 -2.90
N ASN A 96 -13.42 -0.55 -1.97
CA ASN A 96 -13.97 0.70 -1.45
C ASN A 96 -12.98 1.43 -0.53
N ILE A 97 -12.25 0.73 0.33
CA ILE A 97 -11.17 1.32 1.14
C ILE A 97 -10.15 1.98 0.20
N LYS A 98 -9.66 1.26 -0.81
CA LYS A 98 -8.68 1.79 -1.79
C LYS A 98 -9.15 3.05 -2.51
N ARG A 99 -10.46 3.22 -2.74
CA ARG A 99 -11.03 4.45 -3.35
C ARG A 99 -11.11 5.63 -2.38
N ASN A 100 -11.22 5.37 -1.07
CA ASN A 100 -11.51 6.39 -0.06
C ASN A 100 -10.30 6.77 0.80
N ILE A 101 -9.20 5.99 0.75
CA ILE A 101 -7.96 6.33 1.44
C ILE A 101 -7.23 7.48 0.75
N LYS A 102 -6.70 8.40 1.55
CA LYS A 102 -5.90 9.54 1.08
C LYS A 102 -4.47 9.15 0.73
N LYS A 103 -3.98 8.06 1.32
CA LYS A 103 -2.62 7.56 1.16
C LYS A 103 -2.65 6.14 0.58
N PRO A 104 -1.65 5.77 -0.23
CA PRO A 104 -1.49 4.42 -0.71
C PRO A 104 -1.26 3.46 0.46
N VAL A 105 -1.82 2.25 0.35
CA VAL A 105 -1.63 1.20 1.35
C VAL A 105 -1.63 -0.17 0.68
N LEU A 106 -0.77 -1.07 1.16
CA LEU A 106 -0.85 -2.48 0.80
C LEU A 106 -1.98 -3.13 1.59
N ILE A 107 -3.04 -3.54 0.91
CA ILE A 107 -4.19 -4.17 1.54
C ILE A 107 -4.76 -5.26 0.65
N THR A 108 -4.87 -6.47 1.21
CA THR A 108 -5.37 -7.65 0.50
C THR A 108 -6.68 -8.15 1.09
N ALA A 109 -7.52 -8.76 0.26
CA ALA A 109 -8.80 -9.34 0.65
C ALA A 109 -8.69 -10.87 0.76
N LYS A 110 -9.33 -11.46 1.78
CA LYS A 110 -9.45 -12.91 1.95
C LYS A 110 -10.86 -13.31 2.37
N GLY A 111 -11.49 -14.18 1.58
CA GLY A 111 -12.71 -14.87 1.96
C GLY A 111 -12.39 -16.14 2.74
N MET A 112 -12.67 -16.15 4.04
CA MET A 112 -12.36 -17.27 4.93
C MET A 112 -13.49 -18.30 4.97
N GLY A 113 -14.71 -17.93 4.56
CA GLY A 113 -15.89 -18.77 4.68
C GLY A 113 -16.07 -19.26 6.12
N GLU A 114 -16.42 -20.53 6.29
CA GLU A 114 -16.61 -21.20 7.58
C GLU A 114 -15.34 -21.87 8.13
N SER A 115 -14.18 -21.66 7.49
CA SER A 115 -12.95 -22.42 7.82
C SER A 115 -12.33 -22.10 9.18
N GLN A 116 -12.77 -21.01 9.82
CA GLN A 116 -12.26 -20.53 11.10
C GLN A 116 -13.41 -20.06 11.99
N LEU A 117 -14.20 -21.00 12.51
CA LEU A 117 -15.21 -20.69 13.51
C LEU A 117 -14.53 -20.27 14.83
N VAL A 118 -15.13 -19.32 15.54
CA VAL A 118 -14.64 -18.84 16.86
C VAL A 118 -15.31 -19.55 18.02
N ASN A 119 -16.32 -20.38 17.73
CA ASN A 119 -17.04 -21.19 18.70
C ASN A 119 -17.35 -22.57 18.10
N ASP A 120 -17.89 -23.47 18.92
CA ASP A 120 -18.21 -24.86 18.54
C ASP A 120 -19.53 -24.99 17.74
N CYS A 121 -20.01 -23.90 17.13
CA CYS A 121 -21.21 -23.89 16.30
C CYS A 121 -20.89 -24.24 14.85
N ASP A 122 -20.34 -25.44 14.67
CA ASP A 122 -20.21 -26.05 13.35
C ASP A 122 -21.52 -26.76 12.93
N CYS A 123 -21.65 -27.03 11.63
CA CYS A 123 -22.87 -27.58 11.03
C CYS A 123 -22.77 -29.07 10.70
N GLU A 124 -21.68 -29.72 11.13
CA GLU A 124 -21.32 -31.12 10.83
C GLU A 124 -21.36 -32.01 12.08
N SER A 125 -21.20 -31.41 13.26
CA SER A 125 -21.25 -32.04 14.58
C SER A 125 -22.68 -32.39 15.00
N LYS A 126 -22.81 -33.30 15.97
CA LYS A 126 -24.08 -33.60 16.66
C LYS A 126 -24.74 -32.38 17.30
N ASN A 127 -24.00 -31.27 17.45
CA ASN A 127 -24.46 -29.99 17.99
C ASN A 127 -25.09 -29.03 16.97
N LYS A 128 -25.25 -29.46 15.70
CA LYS A 128 -25.84 -28.67 14.60
C LYS A 128 -27.14 -27.92 14.93
N TYR A 129 -27.92 -28.41 15.88
CA TYR A 129 -29.22 -27.85 16.27
C TYR A 129 -29.23 -27.15 17.65
N LEU A 130 -28.08 -27.02 18.31
CA LEU A 130 -27.98 -26.47 19.67
C LEU A 130 -27.53 -25.01 19.72
N CYS A 131 -27.09 -24.45 18.59
CA CYS A 131 -26.58 -23.09 18.55
C CYS A 131 -27.70 -22.06 18.37
N THR A 132 -27.62 -21.00 19.17
CA THR A 132 -28.47 -19.83 19.02
C THR A 132 -28.07 -19.01 17.79
N GLU A 133 -28.97 -18.17 17.30
CA GLU A 133 -28.63 -17.25 16.21
C GLU A 133 -27.46 -16.36 16.61
N ALA A 134 -27.41 -15.86 17.86
CA ALA A 134 -26.30 -15.04 18.36
C ALA A 134 -24.94 -15.75 18.22
N GLN A 135 -24.85 -17.04 18.56
CA GLN A 135 -23.62 -17.80 18.40
C GLN A 135 -23.22 -17.99 16.93
N HIS A 136 -24.18 -18.18 16.02
CA HIS A 136 -23.85 -18.16 14.59
C HIS A 136 -23.44 -16.76 14.11
N GLN A 137 -23.87 -15.68 14.76
CA GLN A 137 -23.49 -14.31 14.41
C GLN A 137 -22.04 -14.01 14.75
N GLU A 138 -21.49 -14.59 15.81
CA GLU A 138 -20.06 -14.47 16.16
C GLU A 138 -19.14 -15.00 15.03
N ASN A 139 -19.61 -15.99 14.26
CA ASN A 139 -18.89 -16.52 13.10
C ASN A 139 -19.04 -15.65 11.84
N ARG A 140 -19.97 -14.69 11.83
CA ARG A 140 -20.18 -13.72 10.76
C ARG A 140 -19.51 -12.40 11.09
N ARG A 141 -18.26 -12.26 10.64
CA ARG A 141 -17.39 -11.14 11.01
C ARG A 141 -16.47 -10.70 9.88
N ALA A 142 -16.08 -9.44 9.91
CA ALA A 142 -14.98 -8.91 9.13
C ALA A 142 -13.80 -8.64 10.07
N VAL A 143 -12.59 -8.98 9.65
CA VAL A 143 -11.37 -8.81 10.44
C VAL A 143 -10.37 -8.00 9.62
N LEU A 144 -9.88 -6.91 10.20
CA LEU A 144 -8.73 -6.17 9.68
C LEU A 144 -7.50 -6.62 10.44
N ARG A 145 -6.54 -7.25 9.77
CA ARG A 145 -5.29 -7.72 10.37
C ARG A 145 -4.11 -6.89 9.86
N ILE A 146 -3.21 -6.49 10.76
CA ILE A 146 -1.89 -6.00 10.38
C ILE A 146 -1.06 -7.20 9.92
N ASP A 147 -0.71 -7.24 8.64
CA ASP A 147 0.06 -8.35 8.07
C ASP A 147 1.55 -8.16 8.37
N LYS A 148 2.15 -7.07 7.89
CA LYS A 148 3.59 -6.82 8.04
C LYS A 148 3.86 -5.34 8.23
N LYS A 149 4.95 -5.06 8.95
CA LYS A 149 5.58 -3.75 8.88
C LYS A 149 6.28 -3.65 7.54
N ILE A 150 5.75 -2.81 6.66
CA ILE A 150 6.48 -2.40 5.47
C ILE A 150 7.56 -1.50 6.03
N SER A 151 8.83 -1.88 5.89
CA SER A 151 9.92 -0.99 6.30
C SER A 151 9.70 0.34 5.61
N SER A 152 9.27 1.37 6.35
CA SER A 152 9.49 2.75 5.97
C SER A 152 10.99 2.97 6.03
N GLN A 153 11.70 2.42 5.05
CA GLN A 153 12.89 3.12 4.63
C GLN A 153 12.36 4.45 4.13
N PRO A 154 12.68 5.57 4.80
CA PRO A 154 12.38 6.88 4.23
C PRO A 154 12.96 6.85 2.82
N CYS A 155 12.21 7.39 1.87
CA CYS A 155 12.56 7.35 0.45
C CYS A 155 13.97 7.92 0.14
N HIS A 156 14.58 8.61 1.10
CA HIS A 156 15.97 9.09 1.13
C HIS A 156 17.04 8.02 1.40
N SER A 157 16.66 6.84 1.91
CA SER A 157 17.58 5.79 2.35
C SER A 157 17.54 4.56 1.47
N VAL A 158 17.15 4.71 0.20
CA VAL A 158 17.37 3.65 -0.79
C VAL A 158 18.88 3.44 -0.86
N ARG A 159 19.33 2.46 -0.07
CA ARG A 159 20.70 1.93 -0.09
C ARG A 159 21.05 1.69 -1.56
N LYS A 160 22.31 1.93 -1.92
CA LYS A 160 22.84 1.65 -3.27
C LYS A 160 22.12 0.43 -3.83
N TYR A 161 21.44 0.59 -4.96
CA TYR A 161 20.67 -0.49 -5.56
C TYR A 161 21.57 -1.71 -5.68
N ASP A 162 21.32 -2.70 -4.84
CA ASP A 162 22.21 -3.83 -4.69
C ASP A 162 22.15 -4.68 -5.98
N SER A 163 23.26 -5.33 -6.32
CA SER A 163 23.23 -6.42 -7.27
C SER A 163 22.23 -7.47 -6.78
N ILE A 164 21.12 -7.64 -7.50
CA ILE A 164 20.00 -8.45 -7.03
C ILE A 164 20.38 -9.94 -7.11
N ASP A 165 20.53 -10.59 -5.94
CA ASP A 165 20.59 -12.05 -5.88
C ASP A 165 19.18 -12.65 -5.93
N PHE A 166 18.74 -13.03 -7.13
CA PHE A 166 17.46 -13.71 -7.33
C PHE A 166 17.46 -15.17 -6.85
N LYS A 167 18.60 -15.76 -6.47
CA LYS A 167 18.63 -17.12 -5.91
C LYS A 167 18.23 -17.13 -4.44
N HIS A 168 18.70 -16.14 -3.67
CA HIS A 168 18.42 -16.03 -2.24
C HIS A 168 18.09 -14.58 -1.84
N PRO A 169 16.97 -14.02 -2.33
CA PRO A 169 16.59 -12.67 -1.98
C PRO A 169 16.28 -12.55 -0.48
N ALA A 170 16.74 -11.45 0.13
CA ALA A 170 16.43 -11.13 1.52
C ALA A 170 14.96 -10.69 1.67
N ASP A 171 14.39 -10.89 2.85
CA ASP A 171 13.08 -10.30 3.18
C ASP A 171 13.20 -8.76 3.23
N GLY A 172 12.32 -8.06 2.52
CA GLY A 172 12.38 -6.62 2.34
C GLY A 172 13.42 -6.14 1.31
N GLN A 173 13.95 -7.03 0.45
CA GLN A 173 14.86 -6.61 -0.62
C GLN A 173 14.16 -5.65 -1.60
N ILE A 174 14.89 -4.62 -2.01
CA ILE A 174 14.42 -3.54 -2.89
C ILE A 174 15.16 -3.61 -4.23
N ILE A 175 14.41 -3.44 -5.32
CA ILE A 175 14.91 -3.39 -6.68
C ILE A 175 14.54 -2.04 -7.31
N LYS A 176 15.52 -1.25 -7.80
CA LYS A 176 15.19 -0.18 -8.76
C LYS A 176 14.84 -0.80 -10.08
N ALA A 177 13.72 -0.38 -10.64
CA ALA A 177 13.43 -0.64 -12.04
C ALA A 177 13.57 0.68 -12.82
N PRO A 178 14.52 0.81 -13.75
CA PRO A 178 14.64 1.98 -14.62
C PRO A 178 13.52 1.97 -15.68
N ILE A 179 12.28 2.20 -15.24
CA ILE A 179 11.09 2.15 -16.08
C ILE A 179 10.57 3.57 -16.26
N TYR A 180 10.65 4.04 -17.50
CA TYR A 180 10.22 5.37 -17.92
C TYR A 180 8.92 5.30 -18.70
N PHE A 181 8.18 6.41 -18.68
CA PHE A 181 6.84 6.55 -19.24
C PHE A 181 6.76 7.73 -20.18
N ASP A 182 5.89 7.64 -21.19
CA ASP A 182 5.48 8.78 -22.00
C ASP A 182 4.88 9.88 -21.11
N PHE A 183 5.11 11.14 -21.48
CA PHE A 183 4.56 12.29 -20.76
C PHE A 183 3.04 12.18 -20.62
N ASP A 184 2.55 12.38 -19.40
CA ASP A 184 1.12 12.32 -19.03
C ASP A 184 0.41 11.01 -19.47
N LYS A 185 1.16 9.91 -19.59
CA LYS A 185 0.60 8.62 -20.01
C LYS A 185 1.17 7.46 -19.19
N PRO A 186 0.39 6.38 -18.97
CA PRO A 186 0.89 5.15 -18.38
C PRO A 186 1.60 4.25 -19.40
N LYS A 187 1.98 4.77 -20.57
CA LYS A 187 2.70 4.00 -21.60
C LYS A 187 4.19 3.92 -21.28
N ILE A 188 4.69 2.71 -21.07
CA ILE A 188 6.11 2.41 -20.79
C ILE A 188 6.94 2.52 -22.07
N TRP A 189 8.15 3.07 -21.97
CA TRP A 189 9.14 3.12 -23.05
C TRP A 189 9.67 1.74 -23.44
N SER A 190 10.20 1.59 -24.66
CA SER A 190 10.72 0.31 -25.18
C SER A 190 11.74 -0.34 -24.26
N ASP A 191 12.68 0.43 -23.73
CA ASP A 191 13.78 -0.09 -22.89
C ASP A 191 13.24 -0.63 -21.56
N GLY A 192 12.22 0.04 -21.02
CA GLY A 192 11.50 -0.44 -19.84
C GLY A 192 10.74 -1.75 -20.11
N ILE A 193 10.18 -1.90 -21.32
CA ILE A 193 9.53 -3.16 -21.72
C ILE A 193 10.56 -4.31 -21.81
N GLU A 194 11.74 -4.08 -22.40
CA GLU A 194 12.80 -5.10 -22.47
C GLU A 194 13.33 -5.47 -21.07
N PHE A 195 13.50 -4.48 -20.19
CA PHE A 195 13.83 -4.72 -18.78
C PHE A 195 12.78 -5.61 -18.09
N LEU A 196 11.49 -5.32 -18.28
CA LEU A 196 10.40 -6.09 -17.67
C LEU A 196 10.33 -7.53 -18.21
N LYS A 197 10.58 -7.75 -19.51
CA LYS A 197 10.66 -9.09 -20.10
C LYS A 197 11.77 -9.92 -19.46
N ALA A 198 12.92 -9.31 -19.17
CA ALA A 198 14.03 -9.98 -18.51
C ALA A 198 13.80 -10.22 -17.01
N LEU A 199 13.08 -9.32 -16.33
CA LEU A 199 12.82 -9.37 -14.89
C LEU A 199 11.69 -10.34 -14.52
N ALA A 200 10.58 -10.34 -15.27
CA ALA A 200 9.37 -11.05 -14.89
C ALA A 200 9.56 -12.57 -14.69
N PRO A 201 10.31 -13.31 -15.53
CA PRO A 201 10.57 -14.73 -15.29
C PRO A 201 11.42 -15.00 -14.05
N LYS A 202 12.23 -14.03 -13.60
CA LYS A 202 13.02 -14.15 -12.35
C LYS A 202 12.12 -13.97 -11.14
N LEU A 203 11.26 -12.95 -11.17
CA LEU A 203 10.24 -12.72 -10.15
C LEU A 203 9.28 -13.90 -10.02
N ALA A 204 8.91 -14.53 -11.14
CA ALA A 204 8.07 -15.70 -11.16
C ALA A 204 8.67 -16.93 -10.45
N LYS A 205 9.98 -16.98 -10.17
CA LYS A 205 10.59 -18.08 -9.40
C LYS A 205 10.49 -17.88 -7.88
N LEU A 206 10.01 -16.72 -7.43
CA LEU A 206 9.97 -16.32 -6.02
C LEU A 206 8.61 -16.63 -5.37
N ASP A 207 8.19 -17.89 -5.37
CA ASP A 207 6.85 -18.29 -4.90
C ASP A 207 6.59 -18.00 -3.41
N SER A 208 7.64 -17.95 -2.60
CA SER A 208 7.57 -17.59 -1.18
C SER A 208 7.49 -16.07 -0.93
N PHE A 209 7.42 -15.23 -1.96
CA PHE A 209 7.41 -13.77 -1.83
C PHE A 209 6.10 -13.16 -2.32
N LEU A 210 5.68 -12.10 -1.64
CA LEU A 210 4.78 -11.09 -2.17
C LEU A 210 5.63 -10.03 -2.86
N ILE A 211 5.32 -9.75 -4.13
CA ILE A 211 6.01 -8.72 -4.90
C ILE A 211 5.13 -7.47 -4.90
N ILE A 212 5.72 -6.34 -4.55
CA ILE A 212 5.01 -5.05 -4.52
C ILE A 212 5.75 -4.10 -5.47
N VAL A 213 5.03 -3.49 -6.40
CA VAL A 213 5.54 -2.48 -7.33
C VAL A 213 5.04 -1.12 -6.86
N GLU A 214 5.95 -0.29 -6.39
CA GLU A 214 5.67 1.10 -6.05
C GLU A 214 6.10 2.01 -7.20
N PHE A 215 5.25 2.97 -7.54
CA PHE A 215 5.60 4.04 -8.46
C PHE A 215 5.49 5.39 -7.77
N HIS A 216 6.53 6.19 -7.86
CA HIS A 216 6.61 7.55 -7.31
C HIS A 216 6.54 8.56 -8.46
N SER A 217 5.79 9.64 -8.28
CA SER A 217 5.72 10.75 -9.23
C SER A 217 6.64 11.90 -8.79
N ASP A 218 6.93 12.80 -9.73
CA ASP A 218 7.44 14.13 -9.38
C ASP A 218 6.29 15.02 -8.89
N CYS A 219 6.62 16.17 -8.30
CA CYS A 219 5.64 17.00 -7.61
C CYS A 219 4.87 18.00 -8.51
N ARG A 220 5.05 17.97 -9.83
CA ARG A 220 4.66 19.11 -10.70
C ARG A 220 3.16 19.27 -10.94
N SER A 221 2.34 18.41 -10.34
CA SER A 221 0.88 18.37 -10.51
C SER A 221 0.25 18.19 -9.14
N SER A 222 -1.08 18.36 -9.02
CA SER A 222 -1.73 18.22 -7.72
C SER A 222 -1.52 16.84 -7.11
N GLU A 223 -1.46 16.77 -5.78
CA GLU A 223 -1.34 15.52 -5.02
C GLU A 223 -2.31 14.45 -5.52
N ALA A 224 -3.59 14.79 -5.68
CA ALA A 224 -4.62 13.86 -6.14
C ALA A 224 -4.36 13.32 -7.56
N TYR A 225 -3.87 14.17 -8.47
CA TYR A 225 -3.52 13.75 -9.82
C TYR A 225 -2.26 12.87 -9.82
N ASN A 226 -1.25 13.24 -9.04
CA ASN A 226 -0.01 12.48 -8.86
C ASN A 226 -0.28 11.09 -8.29
N MET A 227 -1.20 11.00 -7.32
CA MET A 227 -1.69 9.75 -6.75
C MET A 227 -2.38 8.87 -7.79
N ASP A 228 -3.33 9.41 -8.57
CA ASP A 228 -4.01 8.64 -9.62
C ASP A 228 -3.03 8.17 -10.72
N MET A 229 -2.18 9.07 -11.23
CA MET A 229 -1.22 8.75 -12.28
C MET A 229 -0.18 7.72 -11.81
N SER A 230 0.34 7.86 -10.59
CA SER A 230 1.27 6.88 -10.03
C SER A 230 0.63 5.51 -9.89
N GLN A 231 -0.64 5.44 -9.48
CA GLN A 231 -1.36 4.16 -9.38
C GLN A 231 -1.53 3.50 -10.75
N ARG A 232 -1.96 4.26 -11.77
CA ARG A 232 -2.09 3.74 -13.15
C ARG A 232 -0.77 3.22 -13.71
N ARG A 233 0.34 3.87 -13.37
CA ARG A 233 1.68 3.44 -13.79
C ARG A 233 2.12 2.16 -13.07
N ALA A 234 1.92 2.07 -11.76
CA ALA A 234 2.16 0.86 -11.00
C ALA A 234 1.33 -0.32 -11.55
N ASP A 235 0.04 -0.10 -11.81
CA ASP A 235 -0.86 -1.11 -12.38
C ASP A 235 -0.41 -1.57 -13.78
N THR A 236 0.09 -0.65 -14.60
CA THR A 236 0.61 -0.98 -15.92
C THR A 236 1.85 -1.86 -15.82
N ILE A 237 2.78 -1.55 -14.91
CA ILE A 237 3.98 -2.36 -14.68
C ILE A 237 3.57 -3.76 -14.19
N VAL A 238 2.65 -3.84 -13.23
CA VAL A 238 2.11 -5.10 -12.71
C VAL A 238 1.52 -5.95 -13.83
N SER A 239 0.69 -5.35 -14.69
CA SER A 239 0.07 -6.03 -15.82
C SER A 239 1.12 -6.60 -16.79
N ARG A 240 2.17 -5.81 -17.11
CA ARG A 240 3.28 -6.27 -17.95
C ARG A 240 4.08 -7.39 -17.29
N ILE A 241 4.38 -7.30 -16.00
CA ILE A 241 5.08 -8.38 -15.28
C ILE A 241 4.25 -9.66 -15.32
N LYS A 242 2.94 -9.60 -15.02
CA LYS A 242 2.05 -10.78 -15.10
C LYS A 242 2.02 -11.39 -16.50
N MET A 243 1.96 -10.56 -17.53
CA MET A 243 1.99 -11.02 -18.93
C MET A 243 3.29 -11.76 -19.27
N TYR A 244 4.44 -11.27 -18.80
CA TYR A 244 5.75 -11.85 -19.13
C TYR A 244 6.21 -12.95 -18.14
N ALA A 245 5.54 -13.11 -17.00
CA ALA A 245 5.91 -14.09 -15.97
C ALA A 245 5.74 -15.55 -16.42
N GLY A 246 4.88 -15.81 -17.43
CA GLY A 246 4.62 -17.16 -17.94
C GLY A 246 3.81 -18.06 -17.00
N LYS A 247 3.42 -17.56 -15.81
CA LYS A 247 2.56 -18.24 -14.85
C LYS A 247 1.77 -17.23 -14.01
N PRO A 248 0.70 -17.64 -13.31
CA PRO A 248 0.03 -16.77 -12.34
C PRO A 248 1.01 -16.26 -11.29
N LEU A 249 1.13 -14.94 -11.18
CA LEU A 249 2.00 -14.27 -10.23
C LEU A 249 1.16 -13.36 -9.33
N VAL A 250 1.34 -13.51 -8.02
CA VAL A 250 0.75 -12.64 -7.02
C VAL A 250 1.69 -11.45 -6.82
N ILE A 251 1.27 -10.32 -7.37
CA ILE A 251 2.00 -9.07 -7.40
C ILE A 251 0.99 -7.93 -7.29
N GLU A 252 1.34 -6.90 -6.52
CA GLU A 252 0.49 -5.74 -6.23
C GLU A 252 1.18 -4.45 -6.68
N GLY A 253 0.39 -3.48 -7.16
CA GLY A 253 0.86 -2.18 -7.62
C GLY A 253 0.34 -1.09 -6.69
N ILE A 254 1.22 -0.16 -6.31
CA ILE A 254 0.91 0.95 -5.42
C ILE A 254 1.43 2.24 -6.05
N GLY A 255 0.53 3.19 -6.29
CA GLY A 255 0.88 4.55 -6.64
C GLY A 255 1.17 5.38 -5.41
N MET A 256 2.42 5.81 -5.24
CA MET A 256 2.90 6.56 -4.08
C MET A 256 2.78 8.08 -4.24
N GLY A 257 2.30 8.56 -5.39
CA GLY A 257 2.25 9.98 -5.72
C GLY A 257 3.59 10.69 -5.46
N GLU A 258 3.52 11.89 -4.90
CA GLU A 258 4.68 12.70 -4.54
C GLU A 258 5.12 12.52 -3.07
N GLN A 259 4.58 11.52 -2.37
CA GLN A 259 4.87 11.29 -0.94
C GLN A 259 6.35 10.99 -0.65
N CYS A 260 7.12 10.73 -1.71
CA CYS A 260 8.47 10.21 -1.66
C CYS A 260 9.33 10.78 -2.79
N LEU A 261 9.76 12.04 -2.62
CA LEU A 261 10.79 12.66 -3.43
C LEU A 261 12.19 12.22 -2.93
N VAL A 262 13.11 11.93 -3.85
CA VAL A 262 14.50 11.55 -3.53
C VAL A 262 15.48 12.72 -3.55
N ASN A 263 14.97 13.89 -3.91
CA ASN A 263 15.66 15.17 -3.85
C ASN A 263 14.72 16.22 -3.27
N GLU A 264 15.26 17.42 -3.08
CA GLU A 264 14.55 18.55 -2.50
C GLU A 264 13.73 19.34 -3.54
N CYS A 265 13.48 18.77 -4.73
CA CYS A 265 12.63 19.39 -5.72
C CYS A 265 11.16 19.23 -5.33
N ASN A 266 10.75 20.02 -4.35
CA ASN A 266 9.38 20.10 -3.87
C ASN A 266 8.60 21.20 -4.61
N CYS A 267 7.33 20.93 -4.88
CA CYS A 267 6.45 21.83 -5.61
C CYS A 267 5.42 22.50 -4.70
N GLU A 268 5.29 22.04 -3.45
CA GLU A 268 4.36 22.59 -2.46
C GLU A 268 5.09 22.88 -1.14
N GLY A 269 4.94 24.08 -0.55
CA GLY A 269 5.55 24.43 0.74
C GLY A 269 6.04 25.88 0.86
N ALA A 270 6.60 26.22 2.03
CA ALA A 270 7.07 27.58 2.36
C ALA A 270 8.36 27.99 1.64
N THR A 271 9.09 27.04 1.06
CA THR A 271 10.22 27.27 0.15
C THR A 271 9.67 27.45 -1.25
N LYS A 272 10.02 28.55 -1.93
CA LYS A 272 9.52 28.90 -3.28
C LYS A 272 9.43 27.65 -4.17
N GLU A 273 8.24 27.43 -4.72
CA GLU A 273 7.88 26.26 -5.54
C GLU A 273 8.95 25.96 -6.62
N ARG A 274 9.26 24.66 -6.83
CA ARG A 274 10.20 24.16 -7.86
C ARG A 274 11.65 24.60 -7.68
N MET A 275 12.08 24.87 -6.45
CA MET A 275 13.45 25.20 -6.13
C MET A 275 14.12 24.08 -5.33
N THR A 276 15.41 23.87 -5.54
CA THR A 276 16.27 22.96 -4.77
C THR A 276 17.53 23.69 -4.32
N HIS A 277 18.22 23.20 -3.29
CA HIS A 277 19.52 23.74 -2.93
C HIS A 277 20.49 23.65 -4.11
N TYR A 278 21.26 24.71 -4.30
CA TYR A 278 22.32 24.70 -5.29
C TYR A 278 23.39 23.67 -4.92
N LEU A 279 23.48 22.61 -5.72
CA LEU A 279 24.54 21.62 -5.65
C LEU A 279 25.57 21.95 -6.76
N PRO A 280 26.75 22.50 -6.42
CA PRO A 280 27.78 22.75 -7.41
C PRO A 280 28.37 21.42 -7.92
N ASP A 281 28.07 21.06 -9.17
CA ASP A 281 28.83 20.02 -9.87
C ASP A 281 30.20 20.56 -10.24
N THR A 282 31.26 19.84 -9.83
CA THR A 282 32.63 20.17 -10.18
C THR A 282 33.18 19.13 -11.16
N ILE A 283 33.46 19.57 -12.39
CA ILE A 283 34.25 18.78 -13.34
C ILE A 283 35.59 19.50 -13.52
N ASN A 284 36.70 18.81 -13.23
CA ASN A 284 38.05 19.38 -13.28
C ASN A 284 38.22 20.70 -12.49
N GLY A 285 37.57 20.81 -11.34
CA GLY A 285 37.67 22.00 -10.47
C GLY A 285 36.95 23.24 -11.00
N LYS A 286 36.21 23.15 -12.12
CA LYS A 286 35.29 24.21 -12.57
C LYS A 286 33.86 23.85 -12.17
N VAL A 287 33.18 24.82 -11.58
CA VAL A 287 31.75 24.78 -11.32
C VAL A 287 31.04 24.86 -12.68
N ILE A 288 30.22 23.86 -13.00
CA ILE A 288 29.45 23.83 -14.24
C ILE A 288 27.98 24.08 -13.92
N PHE A 289 27.37 25.04 -14.60
CA PHE A 289 25.95 25.29 -14.53
C PHE A 289 25.24 24.46 -15.61
N HIS A 290 24.44 23.48 -15.21
CA HIS A 290 23.59 22.73 -16.12
C HIS A 290 22.32 23.54 -16.44
N GLY A 291 22.04 23.77 -17.73
CA GLY A 291 20.73 24.28 -18.18
C GLY A 291 20.65 25.76 -18.59
N GLY A 292 21.76 26.48 -18.75
CA GLY A 292 21.72 27.87 -19.26
C GLY A 292 21.15 28.90 -18.29
N LEU A 293 21.09 28.57 -16.99
CA LEU A 293 20.68 29.49 -15.93
C LEU A 293 21.76 30.55 -15.71
N ASP A 294 21.38 31.82 -15.71
CA ASP A 294 22.25 32.94 -15.36
C ASP A 294 22.26 33.08 -13.82
N PRO A 295 23.39 32.81 -13.14
CA PRO A 295 23.47 32.79 -11.68
C PRO A 295 23.25 34.17 -11.04
N ILE A 296 23.03 35.23 -11.83
CA ILE A 296 22.72 36.58 -11.33
C ILE A 296 21.20 36.87 -11.36
N LYS A 297 20.40 36.12 -12.12
CA LYS A 297 18.97 36.44 -12.36
C LYS A 297 17.96 35.45 -11.80
N ASP A 298 18.32 34.17 -11.64
CA ASP A 298 17.34 33.09 -11.42
C ASP A 298 17.42 32.41 -10.04
N PHE A 299 18.21 32.93 -9.09
CA PHE A 299 18.36 32.36 -7.75
C PHE A 299 17.49 33.08 -6.71
N ALA A 300 17.03 32.35 -5.70
CA ALA A 300 16.43 32.92 -4.51
C ALA A 300 17.34 32.68 -3.31
N ILE A 301 17.65 33.75 -2.57
CA ILE A 301 18.27 33.63 -1.25
C ILE A 301 17.13 33.59 -0.22
N VAL A 302 16.99 32.47 0.48
CA VAL A 302 16.06 32.31 1.59
C VAL A 302 16.86 31.84 2.80
N SER A 303 16.85 32.61 3.90
CA SER A 303 17.49 32.22 5.18
C SER A 303 18.95 31.71 5.09
N ARG A 304 19.76 32.27 4.17
CA ARG A 304 21.19 31.95 3.89
C ARG A 304 21.44 30.79 2.92
N ASP A 305 20.39 30.16 2.39
CA ASP A 305 20.52 29.13 1.36
C ASP A 305 20.36 29.71 -0.04
N VAL A 306 21.17 29.23 -1.00
CA VAL A 306 21.04 29.55 -2.42
C VAL A 306 20.18 28.48 -3.08
N LEU A 307 19.00 28.89 -3.52
CA LEU A 307 18.03 28.03 -4.19
C LEU A 307 18.05 28.26 -5.70
N VAL A 308 18.02 27.18 -6.47
CA VAL A 308 17.93 27.21 -7.94
C VAL A 308 16.73 26.41 -8.45
N PRO A 309 16.16 26.77 -9.63
CA PRO A 309 15.08 26.02 -10.22
C PRO A 309 15.47 24.55 -10.47
N CYS A 310 14.55 23.65 -10.19
CA CYS A 310 14.72 22.22 -10.46
C CYS A 310 14.82 21.94 -11.96
N LEU A 311 15.87 21.22 -12.34
CA LEU A 311 16.06 20.74 -13.70
C LEU A 311 15.13 19.55 -13.98
N GLU A 312 14.79 19.31 -15.25
CA GLU A 312 13.96 18.15 -15.64
C GLU A 312 14.60 16.82 -15.21
N LEU A 313 15.94 16.74 -15.18
CA LEU A 313 16.68 15.57 -14.69
C LEU A 313 16.39 15.29 -13.20
N GLU A 314 16.25 16.32 -12.38
CA GLU A 314 15.91 16.17 -10.96
C GLU A 314 14.45 15.71 -10.78
N HIS A 315 13.52 16.26 -11.56
CA HIS A 315 12.15 15.73 -11.57
C HIS A 315 12.09 14.28 -12.08
N GLN A 316 12.90 13.92 -13.08
CA GLN A 316 13.03 12.54 -13.55
C GLN A 316 13.53 11.59 -12.47
N ARG A 317 14.42 12.04 -11.59
CA ARG A 317 14.92 11.23 -10.47
C ARG A 317 13.83 10.91 -9.45
N ASN A 318 12.82 11.76 -9.29
CA ASN A 318 11.65 11.49 -8.44
C ASN A 318 10.65 10.54 -9.09
N ARG A 319 10.66 10.39 -10.42
CA ARG A 319 9.87 9.40 -11.14
C ARG A 319 10.51 8.02 -11.04
N MET A 320 10.25 7.33 -9.94
CA MET A 320 10.88 6.05 -9.66
C MET A 320 9.91 4.89 -9.65
N THR A 321 10.38 3.76 -10.16
CA THR A 321 9.75 2.45 -9.89
C THR A 321 10.62 1.68 -8.91
N VAL A 322 9.99 1.22 -7.83
CA VAL A 322 10.61 0.43 -6.78
C VAL A 322 9.86 -0.90 -6.68
N ILE A 323 10.58 -2.02 -6.64
CA ILE A 323 9.97 -3.35 -6.46
C ILE A 323 10.47 -3.95 -5.15
N TRP A 324 9.53 -4.29 -4.28
CA TRP A 324 9.80 -4.91 -2.99
C TRP A 324 9.56 -6.41 -3.04
N LEU A 325 10.47 -7.16 -2.43
CA LEU A 325 10.34 -8.59 -2.20
C LEU A 325 10.04 -8.82 -0.73
N VAL A 326 8.79 -9.18 -0.41
CA VAL A 326 8.35 -9.40 0.97
C VAL A 326 8.07 -10.88 1.20
N LYS A 327 8.85 -11.54 2.05
CA LYS A 327 8.72 -12.97 2.31
C LYS A 327 7.36 -13.27 2.93
N ARG A 328 6.65 -14.28 2.44
CA ARG A 328 5.41 -14.78 3.04
C ARG A 328 5.80 -15.64 4.24
N LYS A 329 5.34 -15.26 5.43
CA LYS A 329 5.31 -16.17 6.57
C LYS A 329 4.03 -16.99 6.41
N PHE A 330 4.20 -18.29 6.16
CA PHE A 330 3.09 -19.24 6.11
C PHE A 330 2.66 -19.60 7.53
#